data_AF-A0A3T0GJA9-F1
#
_entry.id   AF-A0A3T0GJA9-F1
#
_cell.length_a   1.000
_cell.length_b   1.000
_cell.length_c   1.000
_cell.angle_alpha   90.00
_cell.angle_beta   90.00
_cell.angle_gamma   90.00
#
_symmetry.space_group_name_H-M   'P 1'
#
loop_
_entity.id
_entity.type
_entity.pdbx_description
1 polymer ?
#
loop_
_entity_poly.entity_id
_entity_poly.type
_entity_poly.pdbx_seq_one_letter_code
_entity_poly.pdbx_strand_id
1 'polypeptide(L)'
;MIYFIIFAFSFLFGIWIKVSGEVIKLELGNYTISIDLYFVILACVVLLFLLIAVARFCSSISSTFANIKNRRRSREELLLFEAFFSLDLGNIENTNKLIKNLNEESDKLSLVKLFNSGKTGNYSFFSHNLTSIASKNRNLALLLINKLIIHLKQERLVFQKFIEYCSSSINDKILSIPFQIEHCILQEDWINAISKLKEAIKFNIFLPFDRKKMLAVFYCALAKQYESKGSFYKAIDYLAKAQSYYATFQPVNYLKAELYIKLEKIRKASTVLEEEYRVNPTPQSARMYIKLNNKGAERLYNLRPDYYFSYCLLALSSISLGKYDLASQHLDIAMKKANYISIYLVMVQLKIMLQEYDQAIYWLNRMDSEAVPDPGWKCADCNKELKQWDYKCSSCNSLNCIYLIL
;
A
#
# COMPACT_ATOMS: atom_id res chain seq x y z
N MET A 1 -13.57 -23.13 27.42
CA MET A 1 -12.60 -23.53 28.47
C MET A 1 -12.97 -22.96 29.83
N ILE A 2 -13.03 -21.64 30.04
CA ILE A 2 -13.34 -21.03 31.37
C ILE A 2 -14.70 -21.48 31.95
N TYR A 3 -15.76 -21.56 31.14
CA TYR A 3 -17.09 -21.97 31.61
C TYR A 3 -17.18 -23.43 32.05
N PHE A 4 -16.37 -24.31 31.45
CA PHE A 4 -16.33 -25.72 31.81
C PHE A 4 -15.66 -25.91 33.17
N ILE A 5 -14.66 -25.09 33.48
CA ILE A 5 -13.98 -25.06 34.77
C ILE A 5 -14.93 -24.56 35.86
N ILE A 6 -15.69 -23.50 35.61
CA ILE A 6 -16.68 -22.98 36.57
C ILE A 6 -17.78 -24.02 36.86
N PHE A 7 -18.27 -24.71 35.83
CA PHE A 7 -19.27 -25.77 36.00
C PHE A 7 -18.72 -26.98 36.77
N ALA A 8 -17.48 -27.40 36.49
CA ALA A 8 -16.83 -28.47 37.22
C ALA A 8 -16.61 -28.12 38.71
N PHE A 9 -16.20 -26.88 39.00
CA PHE A 9 -16.03 -26.42 40.39
C PHE A 9 -17.36 -26.26 41.12
N SER A 10 -18.43 -25.78 40.48
CA SER A 10 -19.75 -25.72 41.13
C SER A 10 -20.33 -27.11 41.41
N PHE A 11 -20.07 -28.08 40.52
CA PHE A 11 -20.47 -29.47 40.72
C PHE A 11 -19.70 -30.12 41.88
N LEU A 12 -18.38 -29.92 41.96
CA LEU A 12 -17.55 -30.42 43.06
C LEU A 12 -17.92 -29.77 44.42
N PHE A 13 -18.17 -28.46 44.44
CA PHE A 13 -18.63 -27.75 45.63
C PHE A 13 -20.02 -28.22 46.08
N GLY A 14 -20.88 -28.55 45.11
CA GLY A 14 -22.19 -29.14 45.35
C GLY A 14 -22.16 -30.53 45.99
N ILE A 15 -21.24 -31.40 45.53
CA ILE A 15 -21.02 -32.71 46.14
C ILE A 15 -20.54 -32.56 47.58
N TRP A 16 -19.69 -31.58 47.86
CA TRP A 16 -19.18 -31.32 49.20
C TRP A 16 -20.29 -30.89 50.18
N ILE A 17 -21.22 -30.03 49.74
CA ILE A 17 -22.38 -29.58 50.56
C ILE A 17 -23.39 -30.71 50.81
N LYS A 18 -23.59 -31.63 49.84
CA LYS A 18 -24.46 -32.79 50.05
C LYS A 18 -23.92 -33.73 51.13
N VAL A 19 -22.60 -33.78 51.30
CA VAL A 19 -21.93 -34.56 52.36
C VAL A 19 -22.07 -33.89 53.73
N SER A 20 -22.26 -32.56 53.81
CA SER A 20 -22.41 -31.83 55.09
C SER A 20 -23.83 -31.78 55.64
N GLY A 21 -24.85 -32.28 54.93
CA GLY A 21 -26.15 -32.67 55.51
C GLY A 21 -27.06 -31.54 56.01
N GLU A 22 -26.88 -30.29 55.59
CA GLU A 22 -27.75 -29.19 56.01
C GLU A 22 -29.03 -29.09 55.13
N VAL A 23 -30.16 -29.46 55.72
CA VAL A 23 -31.49 -29.38 55.10
C VAL A 23 -32.26 -28.22 55.73
N ILE A 24 -32.70 -27.27 54.91
CA ILE A 24 -33.59 -26.19 55.38
C ILE A 24 -35.02 -26.74 55.34
N LYS A 25 -35.66 -26.81 56.51
CA LYS A 25 -37.09 -27.16 56.63
C LYS A 25 -37.89 -25.86 56.68
N LEU A 26 -38.74 -25.67 55.67
CA LEU A 26 -39.70 -24.57 55.66
C LEU A 26 -41.06 -25.16 56.04
N GLU A 27 -41.61 -24.71 57.17
CA GLU A 27 -42.93 -25.08 57.63
C GLU A 27 -43.95 -24.05 57.13
N LEU A 28 -44.83 -24.48 56.23
CA LEU A 28 -45.94 -23.65 55.73
C LEU A 28 -47.25 -24.39 56.09
N GLY A 29 -47.82 -24.05 57.25
CA GLY A 29 -49.00 -24.74 57.78
C GLY A 29 -48.73 -26.22 58.06
N ASN A 30 -49.61 -27.13 57.61
CA ASN A 30 -49.51 -28.57 57.88
C ASN A 30 -48.55 -29.33 56.93
N TYR A 31 -47.79 -28.62 56.09
CA TYR A 31 -46.84 -29.24 55.16
C TYR A 31 -45.40 -28.82 55.49
N THR A 32 -44.56 -29.80 55.80
CA THR A 32 -43.11 -29.63 55.95
C THR A 32 -42.46 -29.88 54.60
N ILE A 33 -42.00 -28.83 53.92
CA ILE A 33 -41.23 -28.99 52.68
C ILE A 33 -39.76 -28.90 53.05
N SER A 34 -39.06 -30.04 52.98
CA SER A 34 -37.61 -30.11 53.12
C SER A 34 -36.97 -29.83 51.75
N ILE A 35 -36.34 -28.67 51.61
CA ILE A 35 -35.62 -28.32 50.38
C ILE A 35 -34.13 -28.41 50.68
N ASP A 36 -33.44 -29.28 49.95
CA ASP A 36 -31.99 -29.36 50.00
C ASP A 36 -31.40 -28.06 49.44
N LEU A 37 -30.59 -27.38 50.25
CA LEU A 37 -29.92 -26.12 49.92
C LEU A 37 -29.08 -26.25 48.63
N TYR A 38 -28.58 -27.46 48.38
CA TYR A 38 -27.91 -27.85 47.14
C TYR A 38 -28.75 -27.58 45.87
N PHE A 39 -30.04 -27.93 45.89
CA PHE A 39 -30.91 -27.77 44.73
C PHE A 39 -31.13 -26.29 44.40
N VAL A 40 -31.21 -25.44 45.42
CA VAL A 40 -31.37 -23.99 45.27
C VAL A 40 -30.12 -23.35 44.66
N ILE A 41 -28.93 -23.68 45.18
CA ILE A 41 -27.66 -23.15 44.65
C ILE A 41 -27.45 -23.59 43.19
N LEU A 42 -27.71 -24.86 42.89
CA LEU A 42 -27.56 -25.40 41.53
C LEU A 42 -28.52 -24.72 40.55
N ALA A 43 -29.78 -24.51 40.95
CA ALA A 43 -30.76 -23.79 40.15
C ALA A 43 -30.31 -22.34 39.86
N CYS A 44 -29.78 -21.63 40.85
CA CYS A 44 -29.25 -20.26 40.67
C CYS A 44 -28.07 -20.21 39.69
N VAL A 45 -27.14 -21.17 39.77
CA VAL A 45 -25.98 -21.22 38.84
C VAL A 45 -26.43 -21.52 37.41
N VAL A 46 -27.37 -22.45 37.22
CA VAL A 46 -27.93 -22.77 35.90
C VAL A 46 -28.66 -21.55 35.32
N LEU A 47 -29.44 -20.84 36.14
CA LEU A 47 -30.18 -19.66 35.72
C LEU A 47 -29.25 -18.51 35.31
N LEU A 48 -28.17 -18.28 36.06
CA LEU A 48 -27.13 -17.31 35.69
C LEU A 48 -26.43 -17.68 34.37
N PHE A 49 -26.13 -18.97 34.17
CA PHE A 49 -25.52 -19.43 32.92
C PHE A 49 -26.45 -19.20 31.71
N LEU A 50 -27.74 -19.50 31.85
CA LEU A 50 -28.74 -19.25 30.83
C LEU A 50 -28.86 -17.74 30.51
N LEU A 51 -28.87 -16.88 31.52
CA LEU A 51 -28.90 -15.43 31.33
C LEU A 51 -27.67 -14.92 30.55
N ILE A 52 -26.48 -15.43 30.86
CA ILE A 52 -25.25 -15.07 30.15
C ILE A 52 -25.28 -15.55 28.69
N ALA A 53 -25.79 -16.76 28.45
CA ALA A 53 -25.93 -17.31 27.12
C ALA A 53 -26.91 -16.49 26.26
N VAL A 54 -28.06 -16.12 26.83
CA VAL A 54 -29.06 -15.26 26.16
C VAL A 54 -28.48 -13.87 25.89
N ALA A 55 -27.80 -13.25 26.86
CA ALA A 55 -27.18 -11.94 26.67
C ALA A 55 -26.15 -11.95 25.53
N ARG A 56 -25.32 -13.00 25.45
CA ARG A 56 -24.37 -13.15 24.34
C ARG A 56 -25.05 -13.39 23.00
N PHE A 57 -26.08 -14.23 22.96
CA PHE A 57 -26.84 -14.48 21.75
C PHE A 57 -27.49 -13.18 21.22
N CYS A 58 -28.12 -12.40 22.09
CA CYS A 58 -28.67 -11.09 21.75
C CYS A 58 -27.59 -10.10 21.27
N SER A 59 -26.42 -10.06 21.92
CA SER A 59 -25.30 -9.20 21.50
C SER A 59 -24.73 -9.61 20.13
N SER A 60 -24.67 -10.91 19.84
CA SER A 60 -24.19 -11.44 18.57
C SER A 60 -25.16 -11.09 17.43
N ILE A 61 -26.46 -11.30 17.64
CA ILE A 61 -27.52 -10.89 16.70
C ILE A 61 -27.49 -9.36 16.49
N SER A 62 -27.37 -8.57 17.55
CA SER A 62 -27.26 -7.11 17.43
C SER A 62 -26.03 -6.71 16.62
N SER A 63 -24.89 -7.35 16.85
CA SER A 63 -23.66 -7.08 16.10
C SER A 63 -23.75 -7.49 14.63
N THR A 64 -24.43 -8.60 14.30
CA THR A 64 -24.64 -9.03 12.92
C THR A 64 -25.65 -8.15 12.21
N PHE A 65 -26.74 -7.72 12.86
CA PHE A 65 -27.66 -6.72 12.32
C PHE A 65 -27.00 -5.35 12.14
N ALA A 66 -26.16 -4.91 13.08
CA ALA A 66 -25.36 -3.69 12.93
C ALA A 66 -24.37 -3.81 11.76
N ASN A 67 -23.71 -4.97 11.60
CA ASN A 67 -22.81 -5.23 10.48
C ASN A 67 -23.55 -5.32 9.13
N ILE A 68 -24.76 -5.89 9.09
CA ILE A 68 -25.61 -5.95 7.89
C ILE A 68 -26.14 -4.55 7.54
N LYS A 69 -26.57 -3.76 8.52
CA LYS A 69 -27.00 -2.37 8.35
C LYS A 69 -25.83 -1.49 7.86
N ASN A 70 -24.64 -1.65 8.44
CA ASN A 70 -23.44 -0.97 7.98
C ASN A 70 -23.02 -1.41 6.56
N ARG A 71 -23.15 -2.70 6.22
CA ARG A 71 -22.91 -3.20 4.85
C ARG A 71 -23.90 -2.66 3.83
N ARG A 72 -25.19 -2.51 4.20
CA ARG A 72 -26.21 -1.89 3.34
C ARG A 72 -25.92 -0.41 3.12
N ARG A 73 -25.62 0.33 4.20
CA ARG A 73 -25.28 1.75 4.14
C ARG A 73 -24.01 2.02 3.31
N SER A 74 -22.97 1.19 3.45
CA SER A 74 -21.77 1.29 2.61
C SER A 74 -22.03 0.98 1.13
N ARG A 75 -23.01 0.11 0.83
CA ARG A 75 -23.40 -0.23 -0.54
C ARG A 75 -24.23 0.91 -1.17
N GLU A 76 -25.12 1.53 -0.42
CA GLU A 76 -25.87 2.72 -0.84
C GLU A 76 -24.96 3.93 -1.09
N GLU A 77 -23.95 4.15 -0.24
CA GLU A 77 -22.93 5.19 -0.43
C GLU A 77 -22.05 4.93 -1.67
N LEU A 78 -21.69 3.67 -1.94
CA LEU A 78 -20.98 3.26 -3.17
C LEU A 78 -21.83 3.46 -4.43
N LEU A 79 -23.13 3.15 -4.38
CA LEU A 79 -24.07 3.34 -5.49
C LEU A 79 -24.35 4.83 -5.74
N LEU A 80 -24.46 5.64 -4.68
CA LEU A 80 -24.52 7.11 -4.75
C LEU A 80 -23.30 7.67 -5.47
N PHE A 81 -22.13 7.12 -5.13
CA PHE A 81 -20.84 7.51 -5.69
C PHE A 81 -20.71 7.05 -7.15
N GLU A 82 -21.01 5.80 -7.49
CA GLU A 82 -21.05 5.28 -8.88
C GLU A 82 -22.01 6.07 -9.78
N ALA A 83 -23.20 6.41 -9.26
CA ALA A 83 -24.17 7.26 -9.96
C ALA A 83 -23.66 8.71 -10.14
N PHE A 84 -22.81 9.20 -9.24
CA PHE A 84 -22.15 10.50 -9.35
C PHE A 84 -21.01 10.48 -10.37
N PHE A 85 -20.32 9.34 -10.55
CA PHE A 85 -19.28 9.15 -11.56
C PHE A 85 -19.81 8.87 -12.97
N SER A 86 -20.96 8.20 -13.10
CA SER A 86 -21.57 7.98 -14.41
C SER A 86 -22.12 9.26 -15.04
N LEU A 87 -22.40 10.29 -14.23
CA LEU A 87 -22.74 11.65 -14.68
C LEU A 87 -21.56 12.34 -15.41
N ASP A 88 -20.34 12.17 -14.92
CA ASP A 88 -19.12 12.73 -15.55
C ASP A 88 -18.72 12.00 -16.85
N LEU A 89 -19.29 10.81 -17.11
CA LEU A 89 -18.98 9.95 -18.26
C LEU A 89 -20.07 9.92 -19.35
N GLY A 90 -21.13 10.74 -19.24
CA GLY A 90 -22.15 10.88 -20.28
C GLY A 90 -23.11 9.68 -20.45
N ASN A 91 -23.13 8.71 -19.53
CA ASN A 91 -23.95 7.49 -19.65
C ASN A 91 -25.25 7.59 -18.83
N ILE A 92 -26.25 8.28 -19.38
CA ILE A 92 -27.45 8.75 -18.66
C ILE A 92 -28.43 7.61 -18.28
N GLU A 93 -28.49 6.52 -19.05
CA GLU A 93 -29.48 5.44 -18.82
C GLU A 93 -29.18 4.55 -17.62
N ASN A 94 -27.92 4.17 -17.41
CA ASN A 94 -27.51 3.38 -16.23
C ASN A 94 -27.65 4.19 -14.94
N THR A 95 -27.44 5.49 -15.06
CA THR A 95 -27.57 6.48 -13.99
C THR A 95 -29.00 6.50 -13.45
N ASN A 96 -30.02 6.53 -14.33
CA ASN A 96 -31.43 6.57 -13.92
C ASN A 96 -31.92 5.29 -13.20
N LYS A 97 -31.36 4.12 -13.50
CA LYS A 97 -31.70 2.85 -12.80
C LYS A 97 -31.13 2.80 -11.38
N LEU A 98 -29.91 3.30 -11.19
CA LEU A 98 -29.22 3.31 -9.88
C LEU A 98 -29.77 4.40 -8.95
N ILE A 99 -30.25 5.52 -9.53
CA ILE A 99 -30.78 6.69 -8.82
C ILE A 99 -32.19 6.47 -8.24
N LYS A 100 -32.99 5.57 -8.81
CA LYS A 100 -34.41 5.38 -8.43
C LYS A 100 -34.63 4.95 -6.96
N ASN A 101 -33.56 4.54 -6.26
CA ASN A 101 -33.61 4.07 -4.87
C ASN A 101 -33.16 5.13 -3.83
N LEU A 102 -32.82 6.36 -4.24
CA LEU A 102 -32.31 7.39 -3.35
C LEU A 102 -33.39 8.43 -3.06
N ASN A 103 -33.97 8.36 -1.87
CA ASN A 103 -34.98 9.30 -1.39
C ASN A 103 -34.30 10.60 -0.95
N GLU A 104 -34.16 11.56 -1.87
CA GLU A 104 -34.18 13.04 -1.71
C GLU A 104 -33.32 13.74 -2.81
N GLU A 105 -33.96 14.42 -3.76
CA GLU A 105 -33.30 15.18 -4.84
C GLU A 105 -32.39 16.33 -4.35
N SER A 106 -32.62 16.82 -3.14
CA SER A 106 -31.92 17.96 -2.52
C SER A 106 -30.45 17.67 -2.16
N ASP A 107 -30.17 16.47 -1.64
CA ASP A 107 -28.82 16.08 -1.20
C ASP A 107 -27.90 15.72 -2.38
N LYS A 108 -28.45 15.32 -3.52
CA LYS A 108 -27.69 15.11 -4.76
C LYS A 108 -27.20 16.44 -5.36
N LEU A 109 -28.09 17.44 -5.44
CA LEU A 109 -27.77 18.75 -5.98
C LEU A 109 -26.73 19.47 -5.12
N SER A 110 -26.80 19.31 -3.79
CA SER A 110 -25.86 19.94 -2.86
C SER A 110 -24.43 19.37 -3.04
N LEU A 111 -24.28 18.07 -3.26
CA LEU A 111 -23.00 17.44 -3.54
C LEU A 111 -22.40 17.88 -4.88
N VAL A 112 -23.21 17.96 -5.95
CA VAL A 112 -22.75 18.46 -7.26
C VAL A 112 -22.33 19.92 -7.16
N LYS A 113 -23.15 20.76 -6.50
CA LYS A 113 -22.81 22.16 -6.24
C LYS A 113 -21.52 22.29 -5.44
N LEU A 114 -21.32 21.45 -4.42
CA LEU A 114 -20.09 21.46 -3.63
C LEU A 114 -18.87 21.09 -4.47
N PHE A 115 -18.92 19.98 -5.22
CA PHE A 115 -17.82 19.54 -6.07
C PHE A 115 -17.47 20.60 -7.12
N ASN A 116 -18.49 21.16 -7.79
CA ASN A 116 -18.30 22.23 -8.76
C ASN A 116 -17.72 23.49 -8.14
N SER A 117 -18.15 23.88 -6.92
CA SER A 117 -17.59 25.06 -6.25
C SER A 117 -16.09 24.94 -5.97
N GLY A 118 -15.63 23.73 -5.62
CA GLY A 118 -14.21 23.44 -5.48
C GLY A 118 -13.46 23.52 -6.82
N LYS A 119 -14.08 23.04 -7.91
CA LYS A 119 -13.52 23.11 -9.27
C LYS A 119 -13.43 24.55 -9.79
N THR A 120 -14.47 25.35 -9.58
CA THR A 120 -14.58 26.71 -10.14
C THR A 120 -13.84 27.77 -9.30
N GLY A 121 -13.16 27.38 -8.22
CA GLY A 121 -12.40 28.32 -7.39
C GLY A 121 -13.18 28.99 -6.25
N ASN A 122 -14.44 28.62 -6.02
CA ASN A 122 -15.26 29.18 -4.92
C ASN A 122 -14.99 28.41 -3.61
N TYR A 123 -13.78 28.55 -3.09
CA TYR A 123 -13.29 27.74 -1.98
C TYR A 123 -13.96 28.06 -0.64
N SER A 124 -14.48 29.28 -0.45
CA SER A 124 -15.22 29.66 0.75
C SER A 124 -16.57 28.96 0.83
N PHE A 125 -17.30 28.89 -0.28
CA PHE A 125 -18.52 28.10 -0.38
C PHE A 125 -18.23 26.62 -0.17
N PHE A 126 -17.12 26.13 -0.72
CA PHE A 126 -16.68 24.75 -0.54
C PHE A 126 -16.41 24.42 0.94
N SER A 127 -15.55 25.18 1.61
CA SER A 127 -15.13 24.89 2.99
C SER A 127 -16.31 24.96 3.97
N HIS A 128 -17.19 25.95 3.81
CA HIS A 128 -18.40 26.10 4.63
C HIS A 128 -19.33 24.90 4.47
N ASN A 129 -19.70 24.55 3.24
CA ASN A 129 -20.69 23.50 2.98
C ASN A 129 -20.15 22.08 3.16
N LEU A 130 -18.82 21.89 3.09
CA LEU A 130 -18.17 20.63 3.41
C LEU A 130 -18.45 20.19 4.86
N THR A 131 -18.47 21.14 5.81
CA THR A 131 -18.77 20.83 7.23
C THR A 131 -20.23 20.38 7.42
N SER A 132 -21.16 20.95 6.66
CA SER A 132 -22.57 20.54 6.66
C SER A 132 -22.74 19.10 6.14
N ILE A 133 -22.02 18.72 5.09
CA ILE A 133 -22.05 17.34 4.59
C ILE A 133 -21.35 16.39 5.57
N ALA A 134 -20.25 16.82 6.19
CA ALA A 134 -19.53 15.99 7.16
C ALA A 134 -20.34 15.71 8.44
N SER A 135 -21.23 16.62 8.85
CA SER A 135 -22.13 16.40 10.00
C SER A 135 -23.17 15.31 9.71
N LYS A 136 -23.66 15.22 8.47
CA LYS A 136 -24.54 14.14 8.00
C LYS A 136 -23.77 12.83 7.78
N ASN A 137 -22.66 12.90 7.06
CA ASN A 137 -21.83 11.74 6.71
C ASN A 137 -20.36 12.13 6.47
N ARG A 138 -19.52 11.84 7.46
CA ARG A 138 -18.08 12.15 7.41
C ARG A 138 -17.32 11.38 6.33
N ASN A 139 -17.67 10.12 6.10
CA ASN A 139 -16.99 9.29 5.10
C ASN A 139 -17.26 9.81 3.69
N LEU A 140 -18.50 10.22 3.44
CA LEU A 140 -18.89 10.83 2.16
C LEU A 140 -18.14 12.15 1.91
N ALA A 141 -17.98 13.00 2.93
CA ALA A 141 -17.17 14.21 2.83
C ALA A 141 -15.70 13.89 2.49
N LEU A 142 -15.09 12.90 3.16
CA LEU A 142 -13.72 12.46 2.88
C LEU A 142 -13.55 11.90 1.46
N LEU A 143 -14.52 11.14 0.96
CA LEU A 143 -14.52 10.63 -0.41
C LEU A 143 -14.59 11.76 -1.44
N LEU A 144 -15.46 12.75 -1.21
CA LEU A 144 -15.58 13.94 -2.07
C LEU A 144 -14.27 14.73 -2.11
N ILE A 145 -13.65 14.97 -0.95
CA ILE A 145 -12.33 15.61 -0.83
C ILE A 145 -11.30 14.86 -1.67
N ASN A 146 -11.16 13.54 -1.46
CA ASN A 146 -10.16 12.74 -2.16
C ASN A 146 -10.35 12.76 -3.68
N LYS A 147 -11.61 12.70 -4.15
CA LYS A 147 -11.87 12.76 -5.59
C LYS A 147 -11.54 14.13 -6.16
N LEU A 148 -11.93 15.20 -5.48
CA LEU A 148 -11.64 16.56 -5.92
C LEU A 148 -10.12 16.81 -5.96
N ILE A 149 -9.38 16.33 -4.96
CA ILE A 149 -7.91 16.34 -4.93
C ILE A 149 -7.35 15.62 -6.17
N ILE A 150 -7.82 14.41 -6.49
CA ILE A 150 -7.37 13.67 -7.69
C ILE A 150 -7.68 14.45 -8.97
N HIS A 151 -8.89 15.01 -9.09
CA HIS A 151 -9.30 15.75 -10.28
C HIS A 151 -8.43 17.00 -10.49
N LEU A 152 -8.27 17.81 -9.43
CA LEU A 152 -7.53 19.06 -9.50
C LEU A 152 -6.03 18.84 -9.72
N LYS A 153 -5.44 17.69 -9.35
CA LYS A 153 -4.03 17.38 -9.62
C LYS A 153 -3.64 17.48 -11.10
N GLN A 154 -4.59 17.38 -12.02
CA GLN A 154 -4.36 17.61 -13.45
C GLN A 154 -4.00 19.07 -13.76
N GLU A 155 -4.53 20.04 -12.99
CA GLU A 155 -4.33 21.47 -13.15
C GLU A 155 -3.51 22.05 -11.99
N ARG A 156 -2.17 22.00 -12.11
CA ARG A 156 -1.23 22.30 -11.02
C ARG A 156 -1.47 23.63 -10.29
N LEU A 157 -1.74 24.72 -11.01
CA LEU A 157 -1.94 26.04 -10.41
C LEU A 157 -3.25 26.12 -9.61
N VAL A 158 -4.33 25.52 -10.12
CA VAL A 158 -5.63 25.47 -9.43
C VAL A 158 -5.51 24.59 -8.19
N PHE A 159 -4.89 23.42 -8.34
CA PHE A 159 -4.59 22.50 -7.24
C PHE A 159 -3.84 23.17 -6.10
N GLN A 160 -2.75 23.88 -6.40
CA GLN A 160 -1.95 24.54 -5.37
C GLN A 160 -2.77 25.56 -4.57
N LYS A 161 -3.50 26.45 -5.25
CA LYS A 161 -4.37 27.45 -4.60
C LYS A 161 -5.46 26.79 -3.75
N PHE A 162 -6.08 25.74 -4.27
CA PHE A 162 -7.11 24.98 -3.57
C PHE A 162 -6.58 24.34 -2.28
N ILE A 163 -5.41 23.69 -2.35
CA ILE A 163 -4.78 23.04 -1.20
C ILE A 163 -4.36 24.06 -0.15
N GLU A 164 -3.70 25.16 -0.53
CA GLU A 164 -3.28 26.22 0.39
C GLU A 164 -4.46 26.84 1.15
N TYR A 165 -5.58 27.09 0.46
CA TYR A 165 -6.79 27.60 1.09
C TYR A 165 -7.43 26.56 2.02
N CYS A 166 -7.61 25.32 1.56
CA CYS A 166 -8.32 24.30 2.34
C CYS A 166 -7.50 23.82 3.55
N SER A 167 -6.17 23.80 3.46
CA SER A 167 -5.31 23.41 4.59
C SER A 167 -5.37 24.41 5.75
N SER A 168 -5.71 25.67 5.48
CA SER A 168 -5.79 26.75 6.48
C SER A 168 -7.21 27.04 6.96
N SER A 169 -8.21 26.94 6.08
CA SER A 169 -9.60 27.32 6.39
C SER A 169 -10.43 26.22 7.07
N ILE A 170 -10.07 24.94 6.88
CA ILE A 170 -10.85 23.82 7.43
C ILE A 170 -10.40 23.53 8.86
N ASN A 171 -11.22 23.94 9.82
CA ASN A 171 -10.96 23.74 11.25
C ASN A 171 -11.21 22.30 11.73
N ASP A 172 -11.97 21.50 10.98
CA ASP A 172 -12.20 20.11 11.34
C ASP A 172 -10.91 19.29 11.21
N LYS A 173 -10.48 18.69 12.33
CA LYS A 173 -9.21 17.95 12.41
C LYS A 173 -9.11 16.75 11.45
N ILE A 174 -10.19 16.05 11.17
CA ILE A 174 -10.14 14.84 10.32
C ILE A 174 -10.25 15.25 8.84
N LEU A 175 -11.13 16.20 8.51
CA LEU A 175 -11.33 16.67 7.13
C LEU A 175 -10.14 17.47 6.61
N SER A 176 -9.41 18.15 7.50
CA SER A 176 -8.20 18.91 7.13
C SER A 176 -6.99 18.03 6.79
N ILE A 177 -6.91 16.79 7.31
CA ILE A 177 -5.74 15.92 7.15
C ILE A 177 -5.38 15.65 5.67
N PRO A 178 -6.31 15.26 4.77
CA PRO A 178 -6.00 15.09 3.35
C PRO A 178 -5.37 16.34 2.72
N PHE A 179 -5.91 17.53 3.02
CA PHE A 179 -5.37 18.80 2.53
C PHE A 179 -3.99 19.10 3.11
N GLN A 180 -3.79 18.86 4.41
CA GLN A 180 -2.50 19.07 5.07
C GLN A 180 -1.41 18.16 4.51
N ILE A 181 -1.74 16.89 4.20
CA ILE A 181 -0.79 15.97 3.56
C ILE A 181 -0.36 16.52 2.19
N GLU A 182 -1.32 16.88 1.33
CA GLU A 182 -1.02 17.44 0.01
C GLU A 182 -0.28 18.78 0.11
N HIS A 183 -0.60 19.63 1.10
CA HIS A 183 0.13 20.87 1.35
C HIS A 183 1.60 20.61 1.71
N CYS A 184 1.85 19.64 2.61
CA CYS A 184 3.22 19.24 2.95
C CYS A 184 3.97 18.69 1.73
N ILE A 185 3.28 17.96 0.83
CA ILE A 185 3.88 17.47 -0.43
C ILE A 185 4.28 18.64 -1.34
N LEU A 186 3.42 19.66 -1.47
CA LEU A 186 3.69 20.85 -2.28
C LEU A 186 4.90 21.63 -1.76
N GLN A 187 5.04 21.73 -0.43
CA GLN A 187 6.15 22.41 0.24
C GLN A 187 7.41 21.54 0.42
N GLU A 188 7.36 20.26 0.01
CA GLU A 188 8.42 19.27 0.26
C GLU A 188 8.79 19.11 1.75
N ASP A 189 7.84 19.37 2.64
CA ASP A 189 7.99 19.17 4.08
C ASP A 189 7.67 17.73 4.45
N TRP A 190 8.61 16.84 4.16
CA TRP A 190 8.43 15.39 4.33
C TRP A 190 8.24 14.98 5.80
N ILE A 191 8.80 15.73 6.75
CA ILE A 191 8.67 15.43 8.19
C ILE A 191 7.21 15.61 8.61
N ASN A 192 6.61 16.74 8.26
CA ASN A 192 5.21 17.01 8.55
C ASN A 192 4.28 16.11 7.71
N ALA A 193 4.61 15.82 6.45
CA ALA A 193 3.85 14.88 5.62
C ALA A 193 3.76 13.49 6.27
N ILE A 194 4.87 12.97 6.82
CA ILE A 194 4.92 11.70 7.54
C ILE A 194 4.06 11.75 8.80
N SER A 195 4.17 12.84 9.58
CA SER A 195 3.38 13.04 10.80
C SER A 195 1.88 13.00 10.48
N LYS A 196 1.45 13.76 9.46
CA LYS A 196 0.05 13.83 9.04
C LYS A 196 -0.47 12.54 8.44
N LEU A 197 0.34 11.80 7.69
CA LEU A 197 -0.06 10.49 7.20
C LEU A 197 -0.20 9.46 8.34
N LYS A 198 0.64 9.53 9.38
CA LYS A 198 0.46 8.71 10.60
C LYS A 198 -0.80 9.09 11.37
N GLU A 199 -1.14 10.38 11.47
CA GLU A 199 -2.41 10.83 12.02
C GLU A 199 -3.59 10.26 11.21
N ALA A 200 -3.51 10.31 9.87
CA ALA A 200 -4.53 9.73 9.00
C ALA A 200 -4.73 8.23 9.23
N ILE A 201 -3.63 7.48 9.41
CA ILE A 201 -3.67 6.04 9.74
C ILE A 201 -4.33 5.82 11.10
N LYS A 202 -3.95 6.61 12.12
CA LYS A 202 -4.51 6.52 13.48
C LYS A 202 -6.01 6.76 13.50
N PHE A 203 -6.50 7.73 12.71
CA PHE A 203 -7.92 8.03 12.58
C PHE A 203 -8.65 7.16 11.53
N ASN A 204 -7.95 6.20 10.92
CA ASN A 204 -8.46 5.35 9.84
C ASN A 204 -9.14 6.12 8.70
N ILE A 205 -8.56 7.26 8.33
CA ILE A 205 -9.04 8.09 7.22
C ILE A 205 -8.79 7.34 5.92
N PHE A 206 -9.83 7.28 5.08
CA PHE A 206 -9.71 6.79 3.71
C PHE A 206 -8.92 7.80 2.88
N LEU A 207 -7.87 7.34 2.20
CA LEU A 207 -6.99 8.15 1.36
C LEU A 207 -6.91 7.53 -0.04
N PRO A 208 -6.61 8.32 -1.08
CA PRO A 208 -6.63 7.85 -2.47
C PRO A 208 -5.41 6.99 -2.86
N PHE A 209 -4.60 6.57 -1.90
CA PHE A 209 -3.36 5.84 -2.11
C PHE A 209 -3.08 4.84 -0.98
N ASP A 210 -2.21 3.87 -1.25
CA ASP A 210 -1.72 2.96 -0.23
C ASP A 210 -0.88 3.70 0.82
N ARG A 211 -1.39 3.70 2.06
CA ARG A 211 -0.80 4.41 3.21
C ARG A 211 0.61 3.92 3.56
N LYS A 212 0.87 2.60 3.46
CA LYS A 212 2.19 2.01 3.78
C LYS A 212 3.20 2.34 2.70
N LYS A 213 2.81 2.18 1.42
CA LYS A 213 3.66 2.55 0.28
C LYS A 213 3.99 4.05 0.31
N MET A 214 2.99 4.90 0.56
CA MET A 214 3.18 6.35 0.60
C MET A 214 4.10 6.79 1.76
N LEU A 215 3.99 6.16 2.94
CA LEU A 215 4.95 6.40 4.03
C LEU A 215 6.38 6.03 3.61
N ALA A 216 6.58 4.90 2.95
CA ALA A 216 7.89 4.52 2.44
C ALA A 216 8.44 5.55 1.44
N VAL A 217 7.59 6.05 0.52
CA VAL A 217 7.96 7.11 -0.43
C VAL A 217 8.36 8.40 0.29
N PHE A 218 7.62 8.86 1.30
CA PHE A 218 8.00 10.05 2.07
C PHE A 218 9.32 9.88 2.81
N TYR A 219 9.58 8.71 3.39
CA TYR A 219 10.86 8.43 4.02
C TYR A 219 12.01 8.38 3.01
N CYS A 220 11.79 7.88 1.79
CA CYS A 220 12.76 7.96 0.70
C CYS A 220 13.02 9.42 0.26
N ALA A 221 11.98 10.24 0.13
CA ALA A 221 12.10 11.66 -0.18
C ALA A 221 12.88 12.42 0.90
N LEU A 222 12.57 12.16 2.18
CA LEU A 222 13.30 12.72 3.31
C LEU A 222 14.77 12.27 3.30
N ALA A 223 15.06 11.00 2.98
CA ALA A 223 16.42 10.52 2.85
C ALA A 223 17.19 11.27 1.74
N LYS A 224 16.58 11.50 0.57
CA LYS A 224 17.16 12.33 -0.50
C LYS A 224 17.44 13.77 -0.05
N GLN A 225 16.57 14.36 0.77
CA GLN A 225 16.78 15.71 1.32
C GLN A 225 17.95 15.77 2.33
N TYR A 226 18.17 14.71 3.11
CA TYR A 226 19.35 14.63 3.99
C TYR A 226 20.62 14.29 3.23
N GLU A 227 20.52 13.51 2.15
CA GLU A 227 21.61 13.24 1.22
C GLU A 227 22.12 14.52 0.58
N SER A 228 21.23 15.40 0.09
CA SER A 228 21.63 16.70 -0.50
C SER A 228 22.29 17.64 0.51
N LYS A 229 22.01 17.47 1.80
CA LYS A 229 22.66 18.17 2.92
C LYS A 229 23.94 17.48 3.42
N GLY A 230 24.41 16.42 2.76
CA GLY A 230 25.61 15.65 3.14
C GLY A 230 25.45 14.76 4.38
N SER A 231 24.24 14.64 4.93
CA SER A 231 23.95 13.85 6.14
C SER A 231 23.60 12.39 5.80
N PHE A 232 24.56 11.66 5.20
CA PHE A 232 24.33 10.32 4.65
C PHE A 232 23.86 9.27 5.68
N TYR A 233 24.40 9.30 6.92
CA TYR A 233 23.98 8.36 7.97
C TYR A 233 22.51 8.52 8.34
N LYS A 234 22.04 9.77 8.50
CA LYS A 234 20.63 10.07 8.76
C LYS A 234 19.76 9.62 7.59
N ALA A 235 20.22 9.82 6.35
CA ALA A 235 19.51 9.35 5.16
C ALA A 235 19.32 7.82 5.19
N ILE A 236 20.35 7.06 5.56
CA ILE A 236 20.27 5.59 5.72
C ILE A 236 19.27 5.20 6.81
N ASP A 237 19.24 5.90 7.94
CA ASP A 237 18.27 5.63 9.02
C ASP A 237 16.82 5.84 8.56
N TYR A 238 16.57 6.87 7.75
CA TYR A 238 15.25 7.09 7.16
C TYR A 238 14.89 6.03 6.11
N LEU A 239 15.85 5.53 5.32
CA LEU A 239 15.60 4.40 4.43
C LEU A 239 15.31 3.10 5.19
N ALA A 240 15.93 2.88 6.35
CA ALA A 240 15.57 1.76 7.22
C ALA A 240 14.13 1.89 7.74
N LYS A 241 13.68 3.10 8.07
CA LYS A 241 12.28 3.37 8.39
C LYS A 241 11.36 3.14 7.20
N ALA A 242 11.74 3.52 5.98
CA ALA A 242 10.95 3.25 4.78
C ALA A 242 10.70 1.73 4.61
N GLN A 243 11.76 0.92 4.78
CA GLN A 243 11.68 -0.53 4.65
C GLN A 243 10.79 -1.19 5.71
N SER A 244 10.74 -0.65 6.93
CA SER A 244 9.89 -1.22 7.99
C SER A 244 8.38 -1.02 7.72
N TYR A 245 8.00 0.00 6.95
CA TYR A 245 6.61 0.20 6.51
C TYR A 245 6.26 -0.60 5.26
N TYR A 246 7.19 -0.73 4.32
CA TYR A 246 6.97 -1.44 3.06
C TYR A 246 8.22 -2.25 2.67
N ALA A 247 8.30 -3.49 3.19
CA ALA A 247 9.50 -4.33 3.10
C ALA A 247 9.88 -4.72 1.66
N THR A 248 8.88 -4.85 0.77
CA THR A 248 9.05 -5.20 -0.64
C THR A 248 9.30 -3.98 -1.53
N PHE A 249 9.54 -2.79 -0.95
CA PHE A 249 9.79 -1.58 -1.72
C PHE A 249 11.21 -1.54 -2.28
N GLN A 250 11.39 -2.10 -3.47
CA GLN A 250 12.66 -2.18 -4.19
C GLN A 250 13.49 -0.87 -4.19
N PRO A 251 12.89 0.33 -4.39
CA PRO A 251 13.63 1.60 -4.36
C PRO A 251 14.53 1.81 -3.14
N VAL A 252 14.14 1.29 -1.97
CA VAL A 252 14.90 1.47 -0.74
C VAL A 252 16.31 0.91 -0.85
N ASN A 253 16.47 -0.27 -1.45
CA ASN A 253 17.75 -0.95 -1.54
C ASN A 253 18.68 -0.27 -2.56
N TYR A 254 18.15 0.23 -3.68
CA TYR A 254 18.92 1.04 -4.63
C TYR A 254 19.46 2.31 -3.97
N LEU A 255 18.61 3.04 -3.25
CA LEU A 255 19.02 4.25 -2.53
C LEU A 255 20.04 3.96 -1.42
N LYS A 256 19.87 2.88 -0.67
CA LYS A 256 20.87 2.45 0.32
C LYS A 256 22.22 2.15 -0.32
N ALA A 257 22.23 1.45 -1.45
CA ALA A 257 23.45 1.17 -2.19
C ALA A 257 24.14 2.45 -2.66
N GLU A 258 23.40 3.41 -3.24
CA GLU A 258 23.93 4.73 -3.62
C GLU A 258 24.58 5.47 -2.44
N LEU A 259 23.89 5.51 -1.29
CA LEU A 259 24.42 6.17 -0.10
C LEU A 259 25.67 5.48 0.45
N TYR A 260 25.73 4.14 0.43
CA TYR A 260 26.94 3.41 0.82
C TYR A 260 28.10 3.63 -0.14
N ILE A 261 27.84 3.77 -1.44
CA ILE A 261 28.87 4.13 -2.43
C ILE A 261 29.41 5.53 -2.13
N LYS A 262 28.55 6.51 -1.86
CA LYS A 262 28.95 7.87 -1.48
C LYS A 262 29.74 7.94 -0.18
N LEU A 263 29.49 7.00 0.74
CA LEU A 263 30.25 6.83 1.98
C LEU A 263 31.50 5.96 1.82
N GLU A 264 31.86 5.56 0.60
CA GLU A 264 32.97 4.65 0.28
C GLU A 264 32.88 3.27 0.96
N LYS A 265 31.69 2.88 1.41
CA LYS A 265 31.40 1.58 2.04
C LYS A 265 31.02 0.54 1.00
N ILE A 266 31.93 0.27 0.07
CA ILE A 266 31.71 -0.61 -1.09
C ILE A 266 31.22 -2.01 -0.70
N ARG A 267 31.76 -2.59 0.38
CA ARG A 267 31.31 -3.89 0.90
C ARG A 267 29.82 -3.88 1.28
N LYS A 268 29.36 -2.84 1.99
CA LYS A 268 27.95 -2.72 2.40
C LYS A 268 27.04 -2.47 1.20
N ALA A 269 27.46 -1.63 0.25
CA ALA A 269 26.72 -1.42 -0.99
C ALA A 269 26.54 -2.74 -1.76
N SER A 270 27.61 -3.53 -1.87
CA SER A 270 27.60 -4.84 -2.53
C SER A 270 26.65 -5.82 -1.83
N THR A 271 26.68 -5.90 -0.49
CA THR A 271 25.77 -6.76 0.27
C THR A 271 24.30 -6.40 0.02
N VAL A 272 23.93 -5.12 0.07
CA VAL A 272 22.56 -4.67 -0.19
C VAL A 272 22.11 -5.03 -1.61
N LEU A 273 22.99 -4.89 -2.59
CA LEU A 273 22.69 -5.23 -3.98
C LEU A 273 22.57 -6.75 -4.20
N GLU A 274 23.38 -7.57 -3.53
CA GLU A 274 23.25 -9.04 -3.55
C GLU A 274 21.93 -9.52 -2.93
N GLU A 275 21.53 -8.91 -1.80
CA GLU A 275 20.26 -9.19 -1.15
C GLU A 275 19.07 -8.83 -2.04
N GLU A 276 19.09 -7.62 -2.65
CA GLU A 276 18.05 -7.22 -3.60
C GLU A 276 18.02 -8.15 -4.81
N TYR A 277 19.18 -8.48 -5.39
CA TYR A 277 19.25 -9.35 -6.56
C TYR A 277 18.71 -10.77 -6.28
N ARG A 278 18.92 -11.28 -5.07
CA ARG A 278 18.39 -12.59 -4.66
C ARG A 278 16.86 -12.60 -4.60
N VAL A 279 16.24 -11.50 -4.15
CA VAL A 279 14.78 -11.43 -3.96
C VAL A 279 14.08 -10.94 -5.22
N ASN A 280 14.58 -9.87 -5.82
CA ASN A 280 14.03 -9.20 -7.00
C ASN A 280 15.16 -8.89 -7.99
N PRO A 281 15.64 -9.89 -8.77
CA PRO A 281 16.71 -9.67 -9.73
C PRO A 281 16.27 -8.68 -10.81
N THR A 282 17.05 -7.62 -10.99
CA THR A 282 16.83 -6.61 -12.04
C THR A 282 18.12 -6.33 -12.81
N PRO A 283 18.06 -5.84 -14.05
CA PRO A 283 19.26 -5.42 -14.76
C PRO A 283 19.97 -4.25 -14.05
N GLN A 284 19.23 -3.37 -13.38
CA GLN A 284 19.82 -2.24 -12.65
C GLN A 284 20.65 -2.69 -11.45
N SER A 285 20.12 -3.55 -10.57
CA SER A 285 20.85 -4.05 -9.39
C SER A 285 22.14 -4.76 -9.82
N ALA A 286 22.06 -5.60 -10.85
CA ALA A 286 23.20 -6.24 -11.47
C ALA A 286 24.25 -5.24 -11.98
N ARG A 287 23.84 -4.25 -12.79
CA ARG A 287 24.77 -3.24 -13.34
C ARG A 287 25.42 -2.41 -12.25
N MET A 288 24.69 -2.04 -11.20
CA MET A 288 25.25 -1.34 -10.04
C MET A 288 26.28 -2.22 -9.33
N TYR A 289 25.98 -3.50 -9.11
CA TYR A 289 26.88 -4.42 -8.43
C TYR A 289 28.18 -4.65 -9.22
N ILE A 290 28.08 -4.88 -10.54
CA ILE A 290 29.25 -5.13 -11.40
C ILE A 290 30.16 -3.90 -11.48
N LYS A 291 29.61 -2.68 -11.48
CA LYS A 291 30.43 -1.45 -11.40
C LYS A 291 31.26 -1.37 -10.13
N LEU A 292 30.79 -1.96 -9.03
CA LEU A 292 31.53 -2.03 -7.77
C LEU A 292 32.46 -3.26 -7.71
N ASN A 293 32.10 -4.33 -8.43
CA ASN A 293 32.76 -5.62 -8.40
C ASN A 293 32.97 -6.12 -9.84
N ASN A 294 34.03 -5.66 -10.50
CA ASN A 294 34.29 -5.92 -11.92
C ASN A 294 34.33 -7.42 -12.30
N LYS A 295 34.60 -8.32 -11.34
CA LYS A 295 34.62 -9.79 -11.52
C LYS A 295 33.44 -10.50 -10.85
N GLY A 296 32.35 -9.77 -10.59
CA GLY A 296 31.21 -10.22 -9.80
C GLY A 296 30.14 -11.03 -10.56
N ALA A 297 30.34 -11.32 -11.85
CA ALA A 297 29.32 -11.98 -12.69
C ALA A 297 28.97 -13.39 -12.18
N GLU A 298 29.97 -14.22 -11.86
CA GLU A 298 29.77 -15.55 -11.29
C GLU A 298 29.03 -15.51 -9.95
N ARG A 299 29.32 -14.50 -9.13
CA ARG A 299 28.65 -14.31 -7.84
C ARG A 299 27.16 -14.05 -8.02
N LEU A 300 26.78 -13.16 -8.95
CA LEU A 300 25.36 -12.88 -9.24
C LEU A 300 24.67 -14.09 -9.88
N TYR A 301 25.34 -14.80 -10.79
CA TYR A 301 24.82 -16.05 -11.35
C TYR A 301 24.52 -17.09 -10.27
N ASN A 302 25.44 -17.31 -9.32
CA ASN A 302 25.23 -18.25 -8.22
C ASN A 302 24.05 -17.86 -7.32
N LEU A 303 23.68 -16.57 -7.24
CA LEU A 303 22.52 -16.11 -6.49
C LEU A 303 21.20 -16.37 -7.24
N ARG A 304 21.19 -16.22 -8.58
CA ARG A 304 19.99 -16.35 -9.44
C ARG A 304 20.34 -17.01 -10.79
N PRO A 305 20.63 -18.33 -10.80
CA PRO A 305 21.02 -19.02 -12.04
C PRO A 305 19.85 -19.19 -13.02
N ASP A 306 18.63 -18.93 -12.58
CA ASP A 306 17.42 -18.98 -13.40
C ASP A 306 17.19 -17.69 -14.22
N TYR A 307 17.82 -16.57 -13.84
CA TYR A 307 17.55 -15.26 -14.41
C TYR A 307 18.36 -14.98 -15.69
N TYR A 308 17.70 -14.51 -16.75
CA TYR A 308 18.31 -14.30 -18.06
C TYR A 308 19.54 -13.39 -18.00
N PHE A 309 19.44 -12.29 -17.24
CA PHE A 309 20.50 -11.28 -17.20
C PHE A 309 21.74 -11.79 -16.48
N SER A 310 21.64 -12.80 -15.62
CA SER A 310 22.82 -13.45 -15.03
C SER A 310 23.70 -14.09 -16.08
N TYR A 311 23.11 -14.70 -17.12
CA TYR A 311 23.85 -15.22 -18.26
C TYR A 311 24.41 -14.10 -19.14
N CYS A 312 23.68 -13.00 -19.34
CA CYS A 312 24.23 -11.83 -20.03
C CYS A 312 25.49 -11.29 -19.35
N LEU A 313 25.51 -11.28 -18.01
CA LEU A 313 26.70 -10.87 -17.26
C LEU A 313 27.87 -11.85 -17.44
N LEU A 314 27.62 -13.17 -17.41
CA LEU A 314 28.66 -14.18 -17.68
C LEU A 314 29.19 -14.06 -19.11
N ALA A 315 28.33 -13.80 -20.08
CA ALA A 315 28.72 -13.56 -21.47
C ALA A 315 29.60 -12.31 -21.60
N LEU A 316 29.18 -11.17 -21.02
CA LEU A 316 29.98 -9.94 -21.00
C LEU A 316 31.34 -10.14 -20.33
N SER A 317 31.38 -10.87 -19.21
CA SER A 317 32.63 -11.22 -18.54
C SER A 317 33.52 -12.09 -19.43
N SER A 318 32.94 -13.07 -20.12
CA SER A 318 33.68 -13.97 -21.02
C SER A 318 34.23 -13.24 -22.26
N ILE A 319 33.45 -12.33 -22.84
CA ILE A 319 33.90 -11.42 -23.93
C ILE A 319 35.10 -10.60 -23.46
N SER A 320 35.04 -10.01 -22.27
CA SER A 320 36.14 -9.20 -21.72
C SER A 320 37.43 -9.99 -21.47
N LEU A 321 37.33 -11.32 -21.36
CA LEU A 321 38.45 -12.25 -21.18
C LEU A 321 38.89 -12.93 -22.48
N GLY A 322 38.29 -12.58 -23.63
CA GLY A 322 38.57 -13.22 -24.93
C GLY A 322 38.05 -14.66 -25.05
N LYS A 323 37.18 -15.10 -24.14
CA LYS A 323 36.60 -16.45 -24.13
C LYS A 323 35.30 -16.48 -24.92
N TYR A 324 35.38 -16.32 -26.24
CA TYR A 324 34.21 -16.12 -27.09
C TYR A 324 33.29 -17.34 -27.19
N ASP A 325 33.82 -18.56 -27.18
CA ASP A 325 33.00 -19.79 -27.20
C ASP A 325 32.10 -19.89 -25.97
N LEU A 326 32.65 -19.60 -24.79
CA LEU A 326 31.90 -19.56 -23.53
C LEU A 326 30.87 -18.43 -23.53
N ALA A 327 31.23 -17.26 -24.08
CA ALA A 327 30.28 -16.16 -24.24
C ALA A 327 29.08 -16.56 -25.11
N SER A 328 29.31 -17.24 -26.23
CA SER A 328 28.25 -17.75 -27.11
C SER A 328 27.33 -18.72 -26.37
N GLN A 329 27.91 -19.69 -25.64
CA GLN A 329 27.12 -20.65 -24.86
C GLN A 329 26.23 -19.96 -23.81
N HIS A 330 26.75 -18.95 -23.11
CA HIS A 330 25.95 -18.20 -22.15
C HIS A 330 24.82 -17.41 -22.82
N LEU A 331 25.08 -16.79 -23.99
CA LEU A 331 24.05 -16.06 -24.72
C LEU A 331 22.96 -16.97 -25.29
N ASP A 332 23.31 -18.15 -25.76
CA ASP A 332 22.32 -19.14 -26.22
C ASP A 332 21.37 -19.55 -25.08
N ILE A 333 21.89 -19.66 -23.85
CA ILE A 333 21.06 -19.92 -22.67
C ILE A 333 20.21 -18.69 -22.32
N ALA A 334 20.77 -17.47 -22.40
CA ALA A 334 20.02 -16.23 -22.15
C ALA A 334 18.84 -16.07 -23.12
N MET A 335 19.06 -16.29 -24.42
CA MET A 335 18.03 -16.21 -25.46
C MET A 335 16.91 -17.25 -25.29
N LYS A 336 17.21 -18.44 -24.74
CA LYS A 336 16.18 -19.43 -24.40
C LYS A 336 15.28 -18.98 -23.24
N LYS A 337 15.76 -18.04 -22.42
CA LYS A 337 15.04 -17.56 -21.23
C LYS A 337 14.19 -16.32 -21.50
N ALA A 338 14.66 -15.42 -22.36
CA ALA A 338 13.94 -14.21 -22.73
C ALA A 338 14.43 -13.64 -24.07
N ASN A 339 13.66 -12.72 -24.63
CA ASN A 339 13.96 -12.00 -25.87
C ASN A 339 14.11 -10.50 -25.63
N TYR A 340 14.77 -10.09 -24.54
CA TYR A 340 15.00 -8.67 -24.24
C TYR A 340 16.10 -8.05 -25.10
N ILE A 341 15.96 -6.75 -25.41
CA ILE A 341 16.94 -5.95 -26.18
C ILE A 341 18.37 -6.15 -25.66
N SER A 342 18.59 -6.16 -24.35
CA SER A 342 19.94 -6.34 -23.80
C SER A 342 20.62 -7.65 -24.21
N ILE A 343 19.88 -8.73 -24.41
CA ILE A 343 20.45 -10.02 -24.84
C ILE A 343 20.98 -9.89 -26.27
N TYR A 344 20.16 -9.32 -27.17
CA TYR A 344 20.53 -9.07 -28.55
C TYR A 344 21.73 -8.13 -28.65
N LEU A 345 21.79 -7.06 -27.85
CA LEU A 345 22.92 -6.13 -27.84
C LEU A 345 24.24 -6.82 -27.43
N VAL A 346 24.21 -7.73 -26.46
CA VAL A 346 25.41 -8.50 -26.07
C VAL A 346 25.79 -9.52 -27.16
N MET A 347 24.80 -10.10 -27.85
CA MET A 347 25.06 -10.96 -29.03
C MET A 347 25.73 -10.19 -30.16
N VAL A 348 25.20 -9.01 -30.51
CA VAL A 348 25.80 -8.11 -31.50
C VAL A 348 27.23 -7.75 -31.09
N GLN A 349 27.46 -7.41 -29.82
CA GLN A 349 28.80 -7.14 -29.29
C GLN A 349 29.75 -8.33 -29.47
N LEU A 350 29.31 -9.56 -29.17
CA LEU A 350 30.11 -10.77 -29.41
C LEU A 350 30.49 -10.93 -30.88
N LYS A 351 29.52 -10.74 -31.80
CA LYS A 351 29.74 -10.87 -33.25
C LYS A 351 30.71 -9.82 -33.79
N ILE A 352 30.64 -8.59 -33.29
CA ILE A 352 31.61 -7.54 -33.62
C ILE A 352 33.01 -7.93 -33.13
N MET A 353 33.15 -8.48 -31.92
CA MET A 353 34.45 -8.91 -31.39
C MET A 353 35.07 -10.08 -32.16
N LEU A 354 34.24 -10.94 -32.75
CA LEU A 354 34.66 -12.01 -33.66
C LEU A 354 34.91 -11.54 -35.10
N GLN A 355 34.69 -10.26 -35.41
CA GLN A 355 34.75 -9.70 -36.78
C GLN A 355 33.73 -10.32 -37.76
N GLU A 356 32.63 -10.87 -37.23
CA GLU A 356 31.53 -11.46 -38.01
C GLU A 356 30.45 -10.39 -38.28
N TYR A 357 30.78 -9.37 -39.08
CA TYR A 357 29.91 -8.21 -39.28
C TYR A 357 28.55 -8.54 -39.89
N ASP A 358 28.49 -9.48 -40.83
CA ASP A 358 27.22 -9.93 -41.43
C ASP A 358 26.28 -10.54 -40.40
N GLN A 359 26.84 -11.29 -39.43
CA GLN A 359 26.05 -11.83 -38.32
C GLN A 359 25.63 -10.74 -37.34
N ALA A 360 26.47 -9.73 -37.08
CA ALA A 360 26.08 -8.59 -36.25
C ALA A 360 24.88 -7.84 -36.86
N ILE A 361 24.88 -7.61 -38.19
CA ILE A 361 23.76 -7.01 -38.91
C ILE A 361 22.51 -7.91 -38.82
N TYR A 362 22.67 -9.22 -39.01
CA TYR A 362 21.57 -10.17 -38.83
C TYR A 362 20.92 -10.06 -37.45
N TRP A 363 21.72 -10.01 -36.38
CA TRP A 363 21.21 -9.89 -35.01
C TRP A 363 20.58 -8.53 -34.71
N LEU A 364 21.06 -7.44 -35.32
CA LEU A 364 20.41 -6.13 -35.25
C LEU A 364 19.03 -6.15 -35.90
N ASN A 365 18.92 -6.69 -37.12
CA ASN A 365 17.63 -6.82 -37.81
C ASN A 365 16.64 -7.71 -37.04
N ARG A 366 17.17 -8.74 -36.37
CA ARG A 366 16.38 -9.63 -35.52
C ARG A 366 15.93 -8.95 -34.23
N MET A 367 16.78 -8.12 -33.64
CA MET A 367 16.43 -7.30 -32.48
C MET A 367 15.24 -6.38 -32.80
N ASP A 368 15.26 -5.70 -33.95
CA ASP A 368 14.20 -4.78 -34.35
C ASP A 368 12.84 -5.48 -34.56
N SER A 369 12.84 -6.76 -34.93
CA SER A 369 11.61 -7.53 -35.20
C SER A 369 11.12 -8.37 -34.03
N GLU A 370 12.01 -8.91 -33.20
CA GLU A 370 11.65 -9.90 -32.16
C GLU A 370 11.87 -9.41 -30.72
N ALA A 371 12.67 -8.37 -30.49
CA ALA A 371 13.08 -8.01 -29.14
C ALA A 371 12.02 -7.21 -28.37
N VAL A 372 11.93 -7.48 -27.07
CA VAL A 372 11.09 -6.74 -26.11
C VAL A 372 11.97 -5.76 -25.33
N PRO A 373 11.48 -4.54 -25.01
CA PRO A 373 12.21 -3.62 -24.14
C PRO A 373 12.62 -4.24 -22.81
N ASP A 374 13.84 -3.97 -22.36
CA ASP A 374 14.31 -4.44 -21.06
C ASP A 374 13.44 -3.93 -19.89
N PRO A 375 13.39 -4.68 -18.77
CA PRO A 375 12.79 -4.20 -17.54
C PRO A 375 13.40 -2.87 -17.11
N GLY A 376 12.55 -1.89 -16.84
CA GLY A 376 12.97 -0.51 -16.61
C GLY A 376 11.94 0.33 -15.87
N TRP A 377 12.38 1.49 -15.37
CA TRP A 377 11.48 2.40 -14.66
C TRP A 377 10.67 3.22 -15.64
N LYS A 378 9.35 3.26 -15.45
CA LYS A 378 8.47 4.19 -16.17
C LYS A 378 7.64 5.01 -15.20
N CYS A 379 7.31 6.22 -15.62
CA CYS A 379 6.33 7.05 -14.96
C CYS A 379 4.92 6.67 -15.43
N ALA A 380 4.00 6.41 -14.48
CA ALA A 380 2.60 6.11 -14.79
C ALA A 380 1.83 7.31 -15.37
N ASP A 381 2.24 8.54 -15.03
CA ASP A 381 1.49 9.75 -15.39
C ASP A 381 1.91 10.30 -16.76
N CYS A 382 3.20 10.22 -17.12
CA CYS A 382 3.72 10.76 -18.39
C CYS A 382 4.37 9.72 -19.31
N ASN A 383 4.34 8.43 -18.95
CA ASN A 383 4.93 7.31 -19.71
C ASN A 383 6.42 7.44 -20.04
N LYS A 384 7.13 8.39 -19.43
CA LYS A 384 8.57 8.58 -19.64
C LYS A 384 9.36 7.42 -19.01
N GLU A 385 10.30 6.87 -19.79
CA GLU A 385 11.32 5.95 -19.30
C GLU A 385 12.40 6.68 -18.49
N LEU A 386 12.77 6.09 -17.36
CA LEU A 386 13.69 6.64 -16.39
C LEU A 386 14.86 5.68 -16.16
N LYS A 387 16.05 6.25 -15.98
CA LYS A 387 17.27 5.46 -15.73
C LYS A 387 17.29 4.84 -14.33
N GLN A 388 16.63 5.49 -13.37
CA GLN A 388 16.60 5.09 -11.98
C GLN A 388 15.27 5.54 -11.35
N TRP A 389 14.92 4.90 -10.23
CA TRP A 389 13.81 5.36 -9.42
C TRP A 389 14.15 6.68 -8.70
N ASP A 390 13.15 7.54 -8.57
CA ASP A 390 13.17 8.69 -7.67
C ASP A 390 11.77 8.87 -7.05
N TYR A 391 11.64 9.66 -6.00
CA TYR A 391 10.34 9.87 -5.34
C TYR A 391 9.39 10.72 -6.21
N LYS A 392 9.93 11.59 -7.06
CA LYS A 392 9.21 12.36 -8.09
C LYS A 392 9.73 12.04 -9.48
N CYS A 393 8.84 12.06 -10.48
CA CYS A 393 9.28 11.97 -11.87
C CYS A 393 10.02 13.24 -12.28
N SER A 394 11.22 13.10 -12.85
CA SER A 394 12.02 14.23 -13.35
C SER A 394 11.36 14.99 -14.52
N SER A 395 10.38 14.39 -15.20
CA SER A 395 9.70 15.01 -16.35
C SER A 395 8.40 15.70 -15.98
N CYS A 396 7.50 15.05 -15.23
CA CYS A 396 6.19 15.62 -14.86
C CYS A 396 6.10 16.08 -13.39
N ASN A 397 7.15 15.88 -12.59
CA ASN A 397 7.22 16.20 -11.16
C ASN A 397 6.15 15.53 -10.28
N SER A 398 5.45 14.52 -10.81
CA SER A 398 4.42 13.79 -10.08
C SER A 398 5.06 12.85 -9.06
N LEU A 399 4.48 12.76 -7.87
CA LEU A 399 5.00 11.98 -6.74
C LEU A 399 4.47 10.54 -6.79
N ASN A 400 5.29 9.55 -6.41
CA ASN A 400 4.90 8.13 -6.31
C ASN A 400 4.29 7.55 -7.61
N CYS A 401 4.74 8.03 -8.76
CA CYS A 401 4.27 7.60 -10.08
C CYS A 401 5.25 6.64 -10.78
N ILE A 402 6.46 6.46 -10.22
CA ILE A 402 7.51 5.66 -10.85
C ILE A 402 7.38 4.20 -10.40
N TYR A 403 7.27 3.29 -11.37
CA TYR A 403 7.16 1.85 -11.15
C TYR A 403 8.09 1.09 -12.11
N LEU A 404 8.46 -0.12 -11.70
CA LEU A 404 9.29 -1.01 -12.51
C LEU A 404 8.37 -1.80 -13.44
N ILE A 405 8.63 -1.73 -14.74
CA ILE A 405 8.06 -2.65 -15.72
C ILE A 405 8.99 -3.85 -15.79
N LEU A 406 8.41 -5.05 -15.64
CA LEU A 406 9.10 -6.34 -15.72
C LEU A 406 8.92 -6.96 -17.10
#